data_AF-A0A800G8G1-F1
#
_entry.id   AF-A0A800G8G1-F1
#
_cell.length_a   1.000
_cell.length_b   1.000
_cell.length_c   1.000
_cell.angle_alpha   90.00
_cell.angle_beta   90.00
_cell.angle_gamma   90.00
#
_symmetry.space_group_name_H-M   'P 1'
#
loop_
_entity.id
_entity.type
_entity.pdbx_description
1 polymer ?
#
loop_
_entity_poly.entity_id
_entity_poly.type
_entity_poly.pdbx_seq_one_letter_code
_entity_poly.pdbx_strand_id
1 'polypeptide(L)' 'MGSVTDVVVRASKVPVPAVGPNSVQGKDLDGAIRSVAVPLYGSEMAETALPHVERLASLLSLEVVLL' A
#
# COMPACT_ATOMS: atom_id res chain seq x y z
N MET A 1 4.47 -3.30 -14.35
CA MET A 1 5.56 -3.53 -13.37
C MET A 1 6.80 -3.94 -14.14
N GLY A 2 8.00 -3.51 -13.73
CA GLY A 2 9.23 -4.01 -14.33
C GLY A 2 9.49 -5.47 -13.94
N SER A 3 10.27 -6.21 -14.75
CA SER A 3 10.59 -7.62 -14.51
C SER A 3 11.14 -7.87 -13.10
N VAL A 4 12.01 -6.98 -12.61
CA VAL A 4 12.58 -7.07 -11.26
C VAL A 4 11.52 -6.86 -10.18
N THR A 5 10.64 -5.88 -10.34
CA THR A 5 9.59 -5.58 -9.34
C THR A 5 8.65 -6.76 -9.16
N ASP A 6 8.28 -7.42 -10.26
CA ASP A 6 7.37 -8.57 -10.23
C ASP A 6 7.97 -9.73 -9.41
N VAL A 7 9.23 -10.08 -9.69
CA VAL A 7 9.93 -11.13 -8.96
C VAL A 7 10.04 -10.80 -7.47
N VAL A 8 10.38 -9.56 -7.12
CA VAL A 8 10.54 -9.14 -5.73
C VAL A 8 9.21 -9.18 -4.97
N VAL A 9 8.14 -8.63 -5.54
CA VAL A 9 6.81 -8.63 -4.91
C VAL A 9 6.31 -10.06 -4.67
N ARG A 10 6.62 -10.99 -5.59
CA ARG A 10 6.15 -12.38 -5.51
C ARG A 10 6.97 -13.26 -4.58
N ALA A 11 8.27 -13.02 -4.48
CA ALA A 11 9.19 -13.88 -3.72
C ALA A 11 9.52 -13.35 -2.31
N SER A 12 9.29 -12.06 -2.04
CA SER A 12 9.59 -11.46 -0.74
C SER A 12 8.73 -12.06 0.37
N LYS A 13 9.35 -12.27 1.54
CA LYS A 13 8.67 -12.70 2.78
C LYS A 13 8.28 -11.54 3.68
N VAL A 14 8.57 -10.30 3.26
CA VAL A 14 8.24 -9.07 3.97
C VAL A 14 7.46 -8.14 3.04
N PRO A 15 6.58 -7.26 3.57
CA PRO A 15 5.84 -6.31 2.74
C PRO A 15 6.75 -5.46 1.86
N VAL A 16 6.42 -5.32 0.57
CA VAL A 16 7.23 -4.59 -0.42
C VAL A 16 6.45 -3.36 -0.90
N PRO A 17 6.88 -2.13 -0.57
CA PRO A 17 6.33 -0.93 -1.17
C PRO A 17 6.81 -0.79 -2.63
N ALA A 18 5.88 -0.79 -3.57
CA ALA A 18 6.16 -0.55 -4.99
C ALA A 18 5.80 0.89 -5.35
N VAL A 19 6.77 1.65 -5.87
CA VAL A 19 6.57 3.04 -6.31
C VAL A 19 6.85 3.12 -7.80
N GLY A 20 5.87 3.63 -8.56
CA GLY A 20 5.96 3.83 -10.00
C GLY A 20 6.27 5.28 -10.37
N PRO A 21 6.73 5.54 -11.61
CA PRO A 21 7.08 6.90 -12.07
C PRO A 21 5.87 7.84 -12.15
N ASN A 22 4.67 7.29 -12.28
CA ASN A 22 3.42 8.05 -12.30
C ASN A 22 2.63 7.94 -10.99
N SER A 23 3.27 7.47 -9.91
CA SER A 23 2.57 7.27 -8.64
C SER A 23 2.16 8.58 -7.97
N VAL A 24 2.79 9.72 -8.30
CA VAL A 24 2.29 11.07 -8.01
C VAL A 24 2.95 12.06 -8.99
N GLN A 25 2.19 12.73 -9.87
CA GLN A 25 2.68 13.99 -10.45
C GLN A 25 2.55 15.05 -9.34
N GLY A 26 3.67 15.51 -8.80
CA GLY A 26 3.74 16.48 -7.70
C GLY A 26 3.24 17.88 -8.09
N LYS A 27 1.96 18.00 -8.43
CA LYS A 27 1.29 19.30 -8.64
C LYS A 27 0.26 19.64 -7.56
N ASP A 28 -0.01 18.74 -6.61
CA ASP A 28 -0.87 18.99 -5.44
C ASP A 28 -0.27 18.33 -4.18
N LEU A 29 0.94 18.72 -3.78
CA LEU A 29 1.51 18.29 -2.48
C LEU A 29 1.07 19.19 -1.32
N ASP A 30 0.11 20.09 -1.55
CA ASP A 30 -0.51 20.91 -0.51
C ASP A 30 -1.61 20.17 0.28
N GLY A 31 -1.76 18.83 0.18
CA GLY A 31 -2.88 18.20 0.88
C GLY A 31 -2.92 16.69 1.10
N ALA A 32 -1.77 16.09 1.47
CA ALA A 32 -1.60 14.77 2.12
C ALA A 32 -2.18 13.53 1.40
N ILE A 33 -1.49 12.39 1.49
CA ILE A 33 -2.15 11.09 1.28
C ILE A 33 -3.24 11.03 2.36
N ARG A 34 -4.51 10.88 1.97
CA ARG A 34 -5.65 10.95 2.91
C ARG A 34 -6.24 9.61 3.26
N SER A 35 -6.10 8.64 2.37
CA SER A 35 -6.73 7.35 2.51
C SER A 35 -5.86 6.24 1.95
N VAL A 36 -6.03 5.03 2.48
CA VAL A 36 -5.43 3.79 2.00
C VAL A 36 -6.55 2.79 1.73
N ALA A 37 -6.55 2.23 0.52
CA ALA A 37 -7.48 1.19 0.14
C ALA A 37 -6.84 -0.19 0.38
N VAL A 38 -7.54 -1.06 1.09
CA VAL A 38 -7.08 -2.42 1.43
C VAL A 38 -8.04 -3.43 0.83
N PRO A 39 -7.61 -4.22 -0.16
CA PRO A 39 -8.43 -5.28 -0.70
C PRO A 39 -8.48 -6.47 0.26
N LEU A 40 -9.67 -6.82 0.76
CA LEU A 40 -9.91 -7.95 1.63
C LEU A 40 -10.79 -8.99 0.92
N TYR A 41 -10.17 -10.10 0.53
CA TYR A 41 -10.87 -11.17 -0.18
C TYR A 41 -11.16 -12.39 0.71
N GLY A 42 -11.24 -12.19 2.04
CA GLY A 42 -11.53 -13.25 3.02
C GLY A 42 -10.49 -14.37 3.11
N SER A 43 -9.30 -14.16 2.53
CA SER A 43 -8.17 -15.09 2.69
C SER A 43 -7.29 -14.63 3.84
N GLU A 44 -6.73 -15.60 4.59
CA GLU A 44 -5.78 -15.32 5.69
C GLU A 44 -4.62 -14.43 5.22
N MET A 45 -4.14 -14.64 3.99
CA MET A 45 -3.09 -13.83 3.39
C MET A 45 -3.48 -12.36 3.26
N ALA A 46 -4.72 -12.05 2.84
CA ALA A 46 -5.19 -10.68 2.72
C ALA A 46 -5.30 -10.00 4.10
N GLU A 47 -5.70 -10.73 5.13
CA GLU A 47 -5.82 -10.22 6.50
C GLU A 47 -4.44 -9.89 7.11
N THR A 48 -3.35 -10.53 6.66
CA THR A 48 -2.00 -10.20 7.13
C THR A 48 -1.57 -8.76 6.81
N ALA A 49 -2.24 -8.08 5.87
CA ALA A 49 -1.97 -6.68 5.55
C ALA A 49 -2.49 -5.72 6.64
N LEU A 50 -3.52 -6.10 7.40
CA LEU A 50 -4.23 -5.20 8.33
C LEU A 50 -3.32 -4.55 9.39
N PRO A 51 -2.45 -5.31 10.11
CA PRO A 51 -1.58 -4.70 11.12
C PRO A 51 -0.57 -3.69 10.53
N HIS A 52 -0.17 -3.90 9.28
CA HIS A 52 0.73 -2.98 8.57
C HIS A 52 -0.02 -1.71 8.14
N VAL A 53 -1.24 -1.85 7.66
CA VAL A 53 -2.09 -0.73 7.26
C VAL A 53 -2.49 0.12 8.45
N GLU A 54 -2.91 -0.48 9.57
CA GLU A 54 -3.26 0.23 10.80
C GLU A 54 -2.12 1.13 11.28
N ARG A 55 -0.89 0.58 11.28
CA ARG A 55 0.31 1.34 11.65
C ARG A 55 0.58 2.48 10.67
N LEU A 56 0.46 2.22 9.37
CA LEU A 56 0.68 3.24 8.34
C LEU A 56 -0.36 4.36 8.45
N ALA A 57 -1.62 4.01 8.64
CA ALA A 57 -2.73 4.93 8.81
C ALA A 57 -2.59 5.78 10.06
N SER A 58 -2.14 5.21 11.17
CA SER A 58 -1.87 5.97 12.40
C SER A 58 -0.72 6.97 12.22
N LEU A 59 0.37 6.57 11.57
CA LEU A 59 1.54 7.44 11.37
C LEU A 59 1.26 8.59 10.39
N LEU A 60 0.40 8.36 9.40
CA LEU A 60 0.13 9.30 8.32
C LEU A 60 -1.26 9.95 8.42
N SER A 61 -2.02 9.65 9.47
CA SER A 61 -3.41 10.10 9.67
C SER A 61 -4.32 9.77 8.47
N LEU A 62 -4.28 8.51 8.02
CA LEU A 62 -5.05 8.03 6.87
C LEU A 62 -6.39 7.45 7.28
N GLU A 63 -7.40 7.69 6.45
CA GLU A 63 -8.63 6.89 6.43
C GLU A 63 -8.35 5.52 5.80
N VAL A 64 -8.82 4.45 6.44
CA VAL A 64 -8.69 3.08 5.90
C VAL A 64 -10.01 2.69 5.24
N VAL A 65 -9.95 2.38 3.95
CA VAL A 65 -11.09 1.89 3.17
C VAL A 65 -10.86 0.41 2.87
N LEU A 66 -11.76 -0.45 3.34
CA LEU A 66 -11.73 -1.88 3.05
C LEU A 66 -12.57 -2.16 1.81
N LEU A 67 -12.00 -2.87 0.83
CA LEU A 67 -12.61 -3.19 -0.47
C LEU A 67 -12.80 -4.69 -0.66
#